data_AF-A0A7K2FTM0-F1
#
_entry.id   AF-A0A7K2FTM0-F1
#
_cell.length_a   1.000
_cell.length_b   1.000
_cell.length_c   1.000
_cell.angle_alpha   90.00
_cell.angle_beta   90.00
_cell.angle_gamma   90.00
#
_symmetry.space_group_name_H-M   'P 1'
#
loop_
_entity.id
_entity.type
_entity.pdbx_description
1 polymer ?
#
loop_
_entity_poly.entity_id
_entity_poly.type
_entity_poly.pdbx_seq_one_letter_code
_entity_poly.pdbx_strand_id
1 'polypeptide(L)'
;MRFRASAALHKHGTGSEDVLEWLQGWYAAQCDGDWEHEWGVKIETLDNPGWSVEISLEETELADREHPHPQQRVTRGGNDWVTAWTSGQTFRIACGPDNLSEALSLFRSWASSEIAEEV
;
A
#
# COMPACT_ATOMS: atom_id res chain seq x y z
N MET A 1 -6.35 11.52 24.19
CA MET A 1 -6.58 12.67 23.29
C MET A 1 -5.84 12.33 22.01
N ARG A 2 -6.54 11.80 21.00
CA ARG A 2 -5.92 11.43 19.72
C ARG A 2 -6.49 12.37 18.67
N PHE A 3 -5.64 13.22 18.11
CA PHE A 3 -5.95 14.02 16.94
C PHE A 3 -4.82 13.84 15.95
N ARG A 4 -5.24 13.52 14.73
CA ARG A 4 -4.57 13.51 13.41
C ARG A 4 -4.69 12.11 12.81
N ALA A 5 -5.13 11.91 11.59
CA ALA A 5 -5.80 12.78 10.64
C ALA A 5 -6.33 11.83 9.57
N SER A 6 -7.65 11.69 9.45
CA SER A 6 -8.21 11.08 8.24
C SER A 6 -7.60 11.83 7.05
N ALA A 7 -6.82 11.12 6.24
CA ALA A 7 -6.28 11.65 5.00
C ALA A 7 -7.42 11.85 4.01
N ALA A 8 -8.27 12.84 4.29
CA ALA A 8 -9.23 13.37 3.36
C ALA A 8 -8.46 14.15 2.29
N LEU A 9 -7.92 13.45 1.30
CA LEU A 9 -7.55 14.06 0.04
C LEU A 9 -8.82 14.42 -0.73
N HIS A 10 -9.36 15.61 -0.47
CA HIS A 10 -10.26 16.30 -1.40
C HIS A 10 -9.45 17.30 -2.22
N LYS A 11 -9.09 16.91 -3.45
CA LYS A 11 -8.86 17.86 -4.55
C LYS A 11 -9.51 17.30 -5.82
N HIS A 12 -10.53 18.00 -6.29
CA HIS A 12 -11.13 17.74 -7.60
C HIS A 12 -10.09 17.95 -8.71
N GLY A 13 -9.76 16.87 -9.40
CA GLY A 13 -9.02 16.87 -10.66
C GLY A 13 -9.41 15.61 -11.44
N THR A 14 -10.07 15.79 -12.57
CA THR A 14 -10.43 14.71 -13.49
C THR A 14 -9.17 14.17 -14.17
N GLY A 15 -8.57 13.15 -13.58
CA GLY A 15 -7.47 12.34 -14.09
C GLY A 15 -7.12 11.33 -12.99
N SER A 16 -6.96 10.05 -13.32
CA SER A 16 -6.54 9.06 -12.32
C SER A 16 -5.23 9.54 -11.68
N GLU A 17 -5.28 9.95 -10.41
CA GLU A 17 -4.10 10.42 -9.67
C GLU A 17 -2.97 9.39 -9.81
N ASP A 18 -1.78 9.86 -10.19
CA ASP A 18 -0.61 9.02 -10.36
C ASP A 18 -0.32 8.26 -9.06
N VAL A 19 -0.12 6.95 -9.16
CA VAL A 19 0.01 6.10 -7.96
C VAL A 19 1.26 6.43 -7.15
N LEU A 20 2.33 6.92 -7.79
CA LEU A 20 3.54 7.35 -7.08
C LEU A 20 3.33 8.69 -6.38
N GLU A 21 2.56 9.61 -6.98
CA GLU A 21 2.17 10.85 -6.31
C GLU A 21 1.32 10.55 -5.07
N TRP A 22 0.34 9.65 -5.20
CA TRP A 22 -0.46 9.19 -4.08
C TRP A 22 0.40 8.54 -2.98
N LEU A 23 1.34 7.66 -3.35
CA LEU A 23 2.22 6.98 -2.38
C LEU A 23 3.13 7.99 -1.65
N GLN A 24 3.65 9.00 -2.35
CA GLN A 24 4.41 10.09 -1.73
C GLN A 24 3.56 10.84 -0.70
N GLY A 25 2.31 11.15 -1.04
CA GLY A 25 1.37 11.78 -0.12
C GLY A 25 1.06 10.90 1.10
N TRP A 26 0.83 9.61 0.89
CA TRP A 26 0.60 8.64 1.96
C TRP A 26 1.80 8.53 2.90
N TYR A 27 3.01 8.37 2.36
CA TYR A 27 4.25 8.30 3.14
C TYR A 27 4.48 9.57 3.97
N ALA A 28 4.35 10.75 3.34
CA ALA A 28 4.52 12.02 4.03
C ALA A 28 3.51 12.23 5.16
N ALA A 29 2.30 11.65 5.03
CA ALA A 29 1.29 11.69 6.08
C ALA A 29 1.61 10.77 7.28
N GLN A 30 2.46 9.76 7.09
CA GLN A 30 2.92 8.90 8.20
C GLN A 30 4.11 9.50 8.95
N CYS A 31 4.90 10.36 8.31
CA CYS A 31 6.06 10.99 8.92
C CYS A 31 5.62 11.94 10.05
N ASP A 32 5.95 11.58 11.29
CA ASP A 32 5.58 12.32 12.50
C ASP A 32 6.79 12.69 13.38
N GLY A 33 8.00 12.34 12.94
CA GLY A 33 9.25 12.58 13.67
C GLY A 33 9.85 11.30 14.27
N ASP A 34 9.08 10.22 14.38
CA ASP A 34 9.55 8.92 14.85
C ASP A 34 9.34 7.84 13.77
N TRP A 35 8.18 7.83 13.11
CA TRP A 35 7.81 6.79 12.15
C TRP A 35 8.82 6.60 11.02
N GLU A 36 9.35 7.69 10.45
CA GLU A 36 10.32 7.66 9.35
C GLU A 36 11.70 7.08 9.73
N HIS A 37 11.98 6.92 11.02
CA HIS A 37 13.23 6.37 11.52
C HIS A 37 13.19 4.84 11.69
N GLU A 38 12.00 4.27 11.90
CA GLU A 38 11.80 2.85 12.20
C GLU A 38 11.04 2.10 11.10
N TRP A 39 10.18 2.80 10.37
CA TRP A 39 9.22 2.26 9.43
C TRP A 39 9.37 2.90 8.04
N GLY A 40 8.69 2.35 7.04
CA GLY A 40 8.77 2.94 5.71
C GLY A 40 8.17 2.11 4.59
N VAL A 41 8.54 2.52 3.38
CA VAL A 41 8.25 1.82 2.13
C VAL A 41 9.57 1.28 1.57
N LYS A 42 9.61 -0.02 1.31
CA LYS A 42 10.77 -0.70 0.73
C LYS A 42 10.37 -1.30 -0.62
N ILE A 43 11.12 -0.96 -1.68
CA ILE A 43 10.96 -1.52 -3.01
C ILE A 43 12.30 -2.13 -3.42
N GLU A 44 12.30 -3.43 -3.72
CA GLU A 44 13.48 -4.20 -4.06
C GLU A 44 13.24 -5.06 -5.30
N THR A 45 14.30 -5.48 -5.96
CA THR A 45 14.22 -6.48 -7.02
C THR A 45 14.15 -7.90 -6.45
N LEU A 46 13.50 -8.81 -7.17
CA LEU A 46 13.51 -10.24 -6.85
C LEU A 46 14.70 -10.96 -7.52
N ASP A 47 14.94 -12.23 -7.14
CA ASP A 47 15.96 -13.10 -7.74
C ASP A 47 15.60 -13.57 -9.17
N ASN A 48 14.30 -13.56 -9.48
CA ASN A 48 13.71 -13.64 -10.80
C ASN A 48 13.17 -12.25 -11.20
N PRO A 49 13.06 -11.89 -12.51
CA PRO A 49 12.66 -10.54 -12.90
C PRO A 49 11.36 -10.12 -12.23
N GLY A 50 11.39 -9.03 -11.46
CA GLY A 50 10.24 -8.56 -10.70
C GLY A 50 10.61 -7.68 -9.52
N TRP A 51 9.58 -7.26 -8.80
CA TRP A 51 9.68 -6.36 -7.66
C TRP A 51 9.07 -6.99 -6.41
N SER A 52 9.71 -6.78 -5.27
CA SER A 52 9.16 -6.93 -3.93
C SER A 52 8.86 -5.55 -3.37
N VAL A 53 7.69 -5.38 -2.78
CA VAL A 53 7.29 -4.15 -2.07
C VAL A 53 6.84 -4.52 -0.67
N GLU A 54 7.40 -3.85 0.32
CA GLU A 54 6.98 -3.92 1.72
C GLU A 54 6.62 -2.52 2.20
N ILE A 55 5.45 -2.37 2.81
CA ILE A 55 4.95 -1.11 3.35
C ILE A 55 4.58 -1.36 4.81
N SER A 56 5.29 -0.70 5.72
CA SER A 56 5.00 -0.76 7.15
C SER A 56 3.64 -0.11 7.43
N LEU A 57 2.81 -0.81 8.18
CA LEU A 57 1.54 -0.30 8.68
C LEU A 57 1.63 0.05 10.17
N GLU A 58 2.76 -0.29 10.81
CA GLU A 58 2.99 -0.03 12.23
C GLU A 58 2.79 1.43 12.57
N GLU A 59 2.08 1.68 13.67
CA GLU A 59 1.78 3.02 14.18
C GLU A 59 1.00 3.93 13.20
N THR A 60 0.44 3.37 12.13
CA THR A 60 -0.50 4.06 11.23
C THR A 60 -1.95 3.74 11.59
N GLU A 61 -2.90 4.50 11.06
CA GLU A 61 -4.35 4.18 11.16
C GLU A 61 -4.71 2.81 10.55
N LEU A 62 -3.81 2.22 9.76
CA LEU A 62 -4.00 0.93 9.09
C LEU A 62 -3.45 -0.26 9.91
N ALA A 63 -2.74 -0.03 11.03
CA ALA A 63 -2.15 -1.07 11.87
C ALA A 63 -3.20 -2.04 12.43
N ASP A 64 -4.33 -1.49 12.90
CA ASP A 64 -5.39 -2.22 13.60
C ASP A 64 -6.51 -2.70 12.66
N ARG A 65 -6.30 -2.66 11.35
CA ARG A 65 -7.34 -2.99 10.39
C ARG A 65 -7.70 -4.48 10.50
N GLU A 66 -8.89 -4.76 11.03
CA GLU A 66 -9.36 -6.12 11.41
C GLU A 66 -9.47 -7.10 10.23
N HIS A 67 -9.48 -6.60 9.00
CA HIS A 67 -9.51 -7.40 7.79
C HIS A 67 -8.11 -7.46 7.17
N PRO A 68 -7.26 -8.43 7.56
CA PRO A 68 -6.03 -8.69 6.84
C PRO A 68 -6.37 -8.90 5.38
N HIS A 69 -5.65 -8.24 4.47
CA HIS A 69 -5.84 -8.44 3.03
C HIS A 69 -5.53 -9.91 2.72
N PRO A 70 -6.54 -10.74 2.39
CA PRO A 70 -6.28 -12.13 2.06
C PRO A 70 -5.39 -12.14 0.82
N GLN A 71 -4.49 -13.13 0.72
CA GLN A 71 -3.57 -13.19 -0.41
C GLN A 71 -4.34 -13.19 -1.73
N GLN A 72 -4.22 -12.11 -2.50
CA GLN A 72 -4.77 -12.02 -3.84
C GLN A 72 -3.62 -12.21 -4.82
N ARG A 73 -3.80 -13.13 -5.77
CA ARG A 73 -2.84 -13.42 -6.82
C ARG A 73 -3.52 -13.34 -8.18
N VAL A 74 -2.91 -12.57 -9.07
CA VAL A 74 -3.26 -12.53 -10.49
C VAL A 74 -2.03 -12.91 -11.30
N THR A 75 -2.19 -13.80 -12.27
CA THR A 75 -1.12 -14.25 -13.16
C THR A 75 -1.66 -14.30 -14.59
N ARG A 76 -1.08 -13.50 -15.47
CA ARG A 76 -1.48 -13.29 -16.87
C ARG A 76 -0.38 -13.71 -17.85
N GLY A 77 0.85 -13.92 -17.38
CA GLY A 77 1.98 -14.42 -18.15
C GLY A 77 3.22 -14.62 -17.29
N GLY A 78 4.35 -14.98 -17.92
CA GLY A 78 5.62 -15.21 -17.22
C GLY A 78 6.13 -13.98 -16.46
N ASN A 79 5.98 -12.80 -17.05
CA ASN A 79 6.38 -11.51 -16.47
C ASN A 79 5.19 -10.62 -16.10
N ASP A 80 3.95 -11.08 -16.28
CA ASP A 80 2.74 -10.33 -15.97
C ASP A 80 2.00 -11.01 -14.83
N TRP A 81 2.30 -10.57 -13.60
CA TRP A 81 1.72 -11.13 -12.39
C TRP A 81 1.84 -10.16 -11.22
N VAL A 82 0.88 -10.23 -10.29
CA VAL A 82 0.87 -9.47 -9.03
C VAL A 82 0.32 -10.36 -7.93
N THR A 83 0.95 -10.34 -6.77
CA THR A 83 0.47 -10.99 -5.54
C THR A 83 0.55 -10.00 -4.40
N ALA A 84 -0.56 -9.72 -3.71
CA ALA A 84 -0.62 -8.80 -2.58
C ALA A 84 -1.26 -9.47 -1.35
N TRP A 85 -0.74 -9.18 -0.16
CA TRP A 85 -1.22 -9.72 1.11
C TRP A 85 -0.75 -8.85 2.28
N THR A 86 -1.42 -8.96 3.42
CA THR A 86 -0.89 -8.45 4.70
C THR A 86 -0.28 -9.58 5.51
N SER A 87 0.83 -9.32 6.20
CA SER A 87 1.43 -10.27 7.15
C SER A 87 2.08 -9.51 8.30
N GLY A 88 1.55 -9.68 9.51
CA GLY A 88 1.81 -8.75 10.61
C GLY A 88 1.24 -7.36 10.28
N GLN A 89 1.91 -6.30 10.73
CA GLN A 89 1.58 -4.92 10.35
C GLN A 89 2.40 -4.48 9.13
N THR A 90 2.43 -5.31 8.10
CA THR A 90 3.10 -5.00 6.83
C THR A 90 2.21 -5.39 5.66
N PHE A 91 1.98 -4.45 4.75
CA PHE A 91 1.41 -4.74 3.45
C PHE A 91 2.52 -5.17 2.49
N ARG A 92 2.38 -6.34 1.89
CA ARG A 92 3.39 -6.96 1.04
C ARG A 92 2.87 -7.18 -0.36
N ILE A 93 3.71 -6.92 -1.34
CA ILE A 93 3.44 -7.19 -2.74
C ILE A 93 4.67 -7.84 -3.38
N ALA A 94 4.43 -8.83 -4.23
CA ALA A 94 5.41 -9.32 -5.19
C ALA A 94 4.79 -9.24 -6.59
N CYS A 95 5.54 -8.76 -7.58
CA CYS A 95 5.01 -8.60 -8.93
C CYS A 95 6.08 -8.74 -10.03
N GLY A 96 5.61 -8.93 -11.26
CA GLY A 96 6.46 -8.95 -12.45
C GLY A 96 7.13 -7.60 -12.73
N PRO A 97 8.13 -7.57 -13.62
CA PRO A 97 8.99 -6.39 -13.84
C PRO A 97 8.23 -5.15 -14.34
N ASP A 98 7.12 -5.34 -15.05
CA ASP A 98 6.32 -4.25 -15.63
C ASP A 98 5.05 -3.95 -14.82
N ASN A 99 4.87 -4.57 -13.65
CA ASN A 99 3.63 -4.47 -12.86
C ASN A 99 3.74 -3.57 -11.62
N LEU A 100 4.84 -2.83 -11.41
CA LEU A 100 5.04 -2.05 -10.18
C LEU A 100 3.92 -1.02 -9.94
N SER A 101 3.46 -0.31 -10.96
CA SER A 101 2.35 0.65 -10.82
C SER A 101 1.03 -0.02 -10.46
N GLU A 102 0.75 -1.21 -11.01
CA GLU A 102 -0.42 -2.02 -10.65
C GLU A 102 -0.33 -2.48 -9.20
N ALA A 103 0.85 -2.98 -8.79
CA ALA A 103 1.14 -3.39 -7.43
C ALA A 103 0.86 -2.27 -6.42
N LEU A 104 1.40 -1.06 -6.64
CA LEU A 104 1.15 0.08 -5.76
C LEU A 104 -0.32 0.51 -5.76
N SER A 105 -1.04 0.32 -6.88
CA SER A 105 -2.47 0.64 -6.97
C SER A 105 -3.32 -0.30 -6.12
N LEU A 106 -2.88 -1.56 -5.91
CA LEU A 106 -3.53 -2.47 -4.97
C LEU A 106 -3.41 -1.97 -3.53
N PHE A 107 -2.22 -1.51 -3.14
CA PHE A 107 -2.04 -0.92 -1.81
C PHE A 107 -2.94 0.30 -1.63
N ARG A 108 -2.96 1.22 -2.60
CA ARG A 108 -3.88 2.37 -2.59
C ARG A 108 -5.34 1.94 -2.42
N SER A 109 -5.78 0.99 -3.24
CA SER A 109 -7.17 0.54 -3.22
C SER A 109 -7.54 -0.10 -1.88
N TRP A 110 -6.63 -0.86 -1.29
CA TRP A 110 -6.82 -1.44 0.03
C TRP A 110 -6.84 -0.39 1.13
N ALA A 111 -5.86 0.50 1.16
CA ALA A 111 -5.72 1.56 2.16
C ALA A 111 -6.93 2.50 2.15
N SER A 112 -7.46 2.82 0.97
CA SER A 112 -8.62 3.71 0.78
C SER A 112 -9.98 2.99 0.77
N SER A 113 -10.03 1.66 0.90
CA SER A 113 -11.32 0.98 1.01
C SER A 113 -12.03 1.41 2.31
N GLU A 114 -13.34 1.55 2.29
CA GLU A 114 -14.12 1.75 3.52
C GLU A 114 -14.30 0.38 4.20
N ILE A 115 -14.29 0.35 5.53
CA ILE A 115 -14.65 -0.87 6.27
C ILE A 115 -16.16 -1.05 6.08
N ALA A 116 -16.56 -2.11 5.37
CA ALA A 116 -17.96 -2.51 5.38
C ALA A 116 -18.25 -3.11 6.77
N GLU A 117 -18.96 -2.38 7.61
CA GLU A 117 -19.57 -2.96 8.82
C GLU A 117 -20.57 -4.04 8.37
N GLU A 118 -20.25 -5.31 8.62
CA GLU A 118 -21.28 -6.36 8.66
C GLU A 118 -22.13 -6.13 9.91
N VAL A 119 -23.38 -5.69 9.69
CA VAL A 119 -24.44 -5.55 10.70
C VAL A 119 -25.06 -6.89 11.08
#